data_AF-A0A2L2XKN4-F1
#
_entry.id   AF-A0A2L2XKN4-F1
#
_cell.length_a   1.000
_cell.length_b   1.000
_cell.length_c   1.000
_cell.angle_alpha   90.00
_cell.angle_beta   90.00
_cell.angle_gamma   90.00
#
_symmetry.space_group_name_H-M   'P 1'
#
loop_
_entity.id
_entity.type
_entity.pdbx_description
1 polymer ?
#
loop_
_entity_poly.entity_id
_entity_poly.type
_entity_poly.pdbx_seq_one_letter_code
_entity_poly.pdbx_strand_id
1 'polypeptide(L)' 'MVNINTEGMEVASLNDIQLQNLMEIEKKLNGGTNKTGEIYLLAVTRRT' A
#
# COMPACT_ATOMS: atom_id res chain seq x y z
N MET A 1 12.03 -8.63 -7.93
CA MET A 1 10.65 -8.48 -7.42
C MET A 1 10.53 -9.37 -6.20
N VAL A 2 10.07 -8.84 -5.07
CA VAL A 2 9.77 -9.67 -3.90
C VAL A 2 8.59 -10.56 -4.28
N ASN A 3 8.72 -11.87 -4.11
CA ASN A 3 7.66 -12.81 -4.44
C ASN A 3 6.65 -12.82 -3.29
N ILE A 4 5.69 -11.89 -3.34
CA ILE A 4 4.61 -11.82 -2.37
C ILE A 4 3.57 -12.87 -2.78
N ASN A 5 3.32 -13.87 -1.94
CA ASN A 5 2.22 -14.81 -2.16
C ASN A 5 0.90 -14.05 -1.95
N THR A 6 0.20 -13.73 -3.05
CA THR A 6 -1.09 -13.03 -3.03
C THR A 6 -2.29 -13.98 -3.06
N GLU A 7 -2.07 -15.29 -2.94
CA GLU A 7 -3.15 -16.26 -2.92
C GLU A 7 -4.06 -16.05 -1.71
N GLY A 8 -5.36 -15.86 -1.98
CA GLY A 8 -6.37 -15.56 -0.96
C GLY A 8 -6.34 -14.11 -0.44
N MET A 9 -5.55 -13.22 -1.06
CA MET A 9 -5.59 -11.78 -0.78
C MET A 9 -6.58 -11.05 -1.68
N GLU A 10 -7.33 -10.13 -1.10
CA GLU A 10 -8.24 -9.22 -1.81
C GLU A 10 -7.98 -7.78 -1.41
N VAL A 11 -8.36 -6.83 -2.25
CA VAL A 11 -8.24 -5.41 -1.90
C VAL A 11 -9.10 -5.14 -0.67
N ALA A 12 -8.50 -4.56 0.36
CA ALA A 12 -9.22 -4.16 1.56
C ALA A 12 -10.09 -2.94 1.26
N SER A 13 -11.38 -3.01 1.60
CA SER A 13 -12.21 -1.81 1.67
C SER A 13 -11.75 -0.94 2.84
N LEU A 14 -11.22 0.24 2.52
CA LEU A 14 -10.79 1.22 3.51
C LEU A 14 -11.89 2.26 3.71
N ASN A 15 -12.09 2.68 4.96
CA ASN A 15 -12.82 3.92 5.22
C ASN A 15 -11.95 5.15 4.94
N ASP A 16 -12.56 6.34 4.93
CA ASP A 16 -11.87 7.58 4.57
C ASP A 16 -10.64 7.86 5.45
N ILE A 17 -10.72 7.60 6.75
CA ILE A 17 -9.60 7.82 7.69
C ILE A 17 -8.44 6.89 7.35
N GLN A 18 -8.74 5.61 7.11
CA GLN A 18 -7.73 4.61 6.75
C GLN A 18 -7.08 4.91 5.39
N LEU A 19 -7.87 5.37 4.42
CA LEU A 19 -7.37 5.77 3.11
C LEU A 19 -6.46 7.00 3.21
N GLN A 20 -6.85 8.03 3.96
CA GLN A 20 -6.03 9.22 4.19
C GLN A 20 -4.69 8.85 4.84
N ASN A 21 -4.72 7.98 5.86
CA ASN A 21 -3.50 7.49 6.50
C ASN A 21 -2.58 6.76 5.51
N LEU A 22 -3.14 5.91 4.64
CA LEU A 22 -2.38 5.20 3.62
C LEU A 22 -1.69 6.17 2.64
N MET A 23 -2.42 7.18 2.16
CA MET A 23 -1.89 8.20 1.26
C MET A 23 -0.82 9.07 1.92
N GLU A 24 -0.96 9.42 3.20
CA GLU A 24 0.06 10.17 3.93
C GLU A 24 1.37 9.38 4.05
N ILE A 25 1.27 8.07 4.34
CA ILE A 25 2.45 7.21 4.42
C ILE A 25 3.10 7.10 3.04
N GLU A 26 2.31 6.92 1.97
CA GLU A 26 2.81 6.89 0.60
C GLU A 26 3.56 8.18 0.25
N LYS A 27 2.97 9.34 0.56
CA LYS A 27 3.62 10.65 0.37
C LYS A 27 4.92 10.79 1.15
N LYS A 28 4.98 10.30 2.40
CA LYS A 28 6.22 10.32 3.20
C LYS A 28 7.30 9.43 2.60
N LEU A 29 6.93 8.25 2.09
CA LEU A 29 7.87 7.31 1.45
C LEU A 29 8.42 7.86 0.13
N ASN A 30 7.58 8.52 -0.66
CA ASN A 30 7.97 9.10 -1.96
C ASN A 30 8.64 10.48 -1.83
N GLY A 31 8.27 11.30 -0.84
CA GLY A 31 8.85 12.64 -0.64
C GLY A 31 10.28 12.64 -0.10
N GLY A 32 10.78 11.48 0.36
CA GLY A 32 12.06 11.39 1.08
C GLY A 32 13.32 11.19 0.23
N THR A 33 13.25 10.80 -1.05
CA THR A 33 14.47 10.37 -1.77
C THR A 33 14.38 10.41 -3.29
N ASN A 34 15.48 10.83 -3.93
CA ASN A 34 15.88 10.57 -5.32
C ASN A 34 15.86 9.06 -5.65
N LYS A 35 14.68 8.44 -5.73
CA LYS A 35 14.54 7.02 -6.05
C LYS A 35 13.97 6.84 -7.44
N THR A 36 14.53 5.85 -8.11
CA THR A 36 14.29 5.38 -9.49
C THR A 36 12.88 4.83 -9.74
N GLY A 37 11.88 5.16 -8.91
CA GLY A 37 10.50 4.72 -9.05
C GLY A 37 9.62 5.16 -7.88
N GLU A 38 8.33 5.34 -8.18
CA GLU A 38 7.29 5.64 -7.21
C GLU A 38 6.88 4.38 -6.44
N ILE A 39 6.70 4.51 -5.13
CA ILE A 39 6.17 3.47 -4.25
C ILE A 39 4.65 3.64 -4.19
N TYR A 40 3.92 2.56 -4.50
CA TYR A 40 2.48 2.47 -4.34
C TYR A 40 2.14 1.55 -3.16
N LEU A 41 1.24 1.98 -2.28
CA LEU A 41 0.78 1.17 -1.16
C LEU A 41 -0.59 0.55 -1.46
N LEU A 42 -0.73 -0.75 -1.23
CA LEU A 42 -2.00 -1.47 -1.38
C LEU A 42 -2.38 -2.11 -0.04
N ALA A 43 -3.60 -1.83 0.42
CA ALA A 43 -4.17 -2.54 1.56
C ALA A 43 -4.89 -3.80 1.08
N VAL A 44 -4.59 -4.93 1.71
CA VAL A 44 -5.18 -6.23 1.38
C VAL A 44 -5.76 -6.91 2.61
N THR A 45 -6.86 -7.63 2.42
CA THR A 45 -7.43 -8.57 3.40
C THR A 45 -7.14 -10.00 2.95
N ARG A 46 -6.93 -10.90 3.89
CA ARG A 46 -6.84 -12.34 3.62
C ARG A 46 -8.18 -12.97 3.95
N ARG A 47 -8.79 -13.69 3.01
CA ARG A 47 -9.91 -14.57 3.34
C ARG A 47 -9.37 -15.73 4.17
N THR A 48 -9.80 -15.82 5.41
CA THR A 48 -9.57 -16.97 6.30
C THR A 48 -10.49 -18.12 5.95
#